data_AF-A0A958VYA9-F1
#
_entry.id   AF-A0A958VYA9-F1
#
_cell.length_a   1.000
_cell.length_b   1.000
_cell.length_c   1.000
_cell.angle_alpha   90.00
_cell.angle_beta   90.00
_cell.angle_gamma   90.00
#
_symmetry.space_group_name_H-M   'P 1'
#
loop_
_entity.id
_entity.type
_entity.pdbx_description
1 polymer ?
#
loop_
_entity_poly.entity_id
_entity_poly.type
_entity_poly.pdbx_seq_one_letter_code
_entity_poly.pdbx_strand_id
1 'polypeptide(L)' 'MRKIDILNFITDFRKAPNDIKTRDQIVSHLGTDKESVISELIAELVQNRVVAETELNGEKAYRVIAR' A
#
# COMPACT_ATOMS: atom_id res chain seq x y z
N MET A 1 -14.45 -2.74 0.95
CA MET A 1 -13.08 -2.36 1.32
C MET A 1 -12.85 -0.92 0.89
N ARG A 2 -12.16 -0.10 1.68
CA ARG A 2 -11.95 1.33 1.40
C ARG A 2 -10.46 1.63 1.29
N LYS A 3 -10.08 2.68 0.55
CA LYS A 3 -8.68 3.16 0.42
C LYS A 3 -7.96 3.31 1.77
N ILE A 4 -8.70 3.64 2.83
CA ILE A 4 -8.18 3.80 4.18
C ILE A 4 -7.61 2.50 4.76
N ASP A 5 -8.09 1.34 4.32
CA ASP A 5 -7.61 0.04 4.80
C ASP A 5 -6.17 -0.24 4.29
N ILE A 6 -5.89 0.09 3.01
CA ILE A 6 -4.55 0.04 2.42
C ILE A 6 -3.62 1.04 3.11
N LEU A 7 -4.09 2.28 3.31
CA LEU A 7 -3.30 3.30 3.99
C LEU A 7 -2.98 2.90 5.43
N ASN A 8 -3.94 2.41 6.21
CA ASN A 8 -3.68 1.97 7.58
C ASN A 8 -2.68 0.80 7.66
N PHE A 9 -2.62 -0.05 6.63
CA PHE A 9 -1.67 -1.15 6.60
C PHE A 9 -0.26 -0.71 6.18
N ILE A 10 -0.13 0.18 5.20
CA ILE A 10 1.16 0.75 4.80
C ILE A 10 1.69 1.72 5.87
N THR A 11 0.80 2.50 6.47
CA THR A 11 1.10 3.39 7.59
C THR A 11 0.52 2.83 8.88
N ASP A 12 1.33 2.05 9.60
CA ASP A 12 1.12 1.91 11.03
C ASP A 12 1.56 3.22 11.70
N PHE A 13 0.68 4.22 11.71
CA PHE A 13 0.91 5.53 12.33
C PHE A 13 1.33 5.43 13.80
N ARG A 14 1.12 4.28 14.46
CA ARG A 14 1.50 4.07 15.86
C ARG A 14 2.89 3.48 16.05
N LYS A 15 3.50 2.87 15.02
CA LYS A 15 4.79 2.16 15.14
C LYS A 15 5.81 2.49 14.06
N ALA A 16 5.38 2.68 12.80
CA ALA A 16 6.27 2.87 11.66
C ALA A 16 5.59 3.78 10.62
N PRO A 17 5.73 5.11 10.74
CA PRO A 17 5.04 6.06 9.87
C PRO A 17 5.51 6.02 8.39
N ASN A 18 6.57 5.28 8.08
CA ASN A 18 7.14 5.15 6.74
C ASN A 18 7.44 3.68 6.38
N ASP A 19 6.60 2.75 6.82
CA ASP A 19 6.75 1.33 6.47
C ASP A 19 6.60 1.14 4.94
N ILE A 20 7.33 0.14 4.42
CA ILE A 20 7.36 -0.19 2.99
C ILE A 20 6.73 -1.58 2.86
N LYS A 21 5.63 -1.67 2.12
CA LYS A 21 4.91 -2.94 1.91
C LYS A 21 4.93 -3.33 0.45
N THR A 22 5.25 -4.59 0.18
CA THR A 22 5.15 -5.15 -1.17
C THR A 22 3.68 -5.34 -1.54
N ARG A 23 3.41 -5.43 -2.84
CA ARG A 23 2.05 -5.72 -3.33
C ARG A 23 1.48 -6.98 -2.69
N ASP A 24 2.27 -8.03 -2.62
CA ASP A 24 1.85 -9.33 -2.11
C ASP A 24 1.52 -9.27 -0.61
N GLN A 25 2.27 -8.47 0.16
CA GLN A 25 1.94 -8.22 1.56
C GLN A 25 0.59 -7.51 1.72
N ILE A 26 0.31 -6.51 0.88
CA ILE A 26 -0.97 -5.77 0.91
C ILE A 26 -2.12 -6.70 0.53
N VAL A 27 -1.97 -7.49 -0.53
CA VAL A 27 -2.98 -8.43 -1.02
C VAL A 27 -3.22 -9.55 0.00
N SER A 28 -2.17 -10.12 0.58
CA SER A 28 -2.25 -11.15 1.61
C SER A 28 -2.96 -10.65 2.86
N HIS A 29 -2.73 -9.40 3.27
CA HIS A 29 -3.36 -8.80 4.44
C HIS A 29 -4.85 -8.49 4.23
N LEU A 30 -5.22 -8.01 3.05
CA LEU A 30 -6.58 -7.52 2.76
C LEU A 30 -7.50 -8.56 2.12
N GLY A 31 -6.94 -9.67 1.66
CA GLY A 31 -7.66 -10.79 1.02
C GLY A 31 -7.28 -10.95 -0.45
N THR A 32 -6.78 -12.15 -0.78
CA THR A 32 -6.37 -12.54 -2.13
C THR A 32 -7.53 -12.60 -3.12
N ASP A 33 -8.76 -12.75 -2.63
CA ASP A 33 -9.99 -12.74 -3.43
C ASP A 33 -10.31 -11.36 -4.05
N LYS A 34 -9.57 -10.31 -3.65
CA LYS A 34 -9.82 -8.91 -4.03
C LYS A 34 -8.63 -8.24 -4.71
N GLU A 35 -7.70 -9.04 -5.26
CA GLU A 35 -6.46 -8.56 -5.84
C GLU A 35 -6.65 -7.46 -6.91
N SER A 36 -7.64 -7.59 -7.80
CA SER A 36 -7.95 -6.58 -8.83
C SER A 36 -8.33 -5.24 -8.20
N VAL A 37 -9.25 -5.28 -7.23
CA VAL A 37 -9.74 -4.10 -6.52
C VAL A 37 -8.60 -3.44 -5.72
N ILE A 38 -7.75 -4.24 -5.07
CA ILE A 38 -6.59 -3.74 -4.33
C ILE A 38 -5.61 -3.04 -5.27
N SER A 39 -5.37 -3.61 -6.46
CA SER A 39 -4.46 -3.03 -7.45
C SER A 39 -4.97 -1.68 -7.98
N GLU A 40 -6.27 -1.58 -8.26
CA GLU A 40 -6.92 -0.33 -8.67
C GLU A 40 -6.79 0.74 -7.58
N LEU A 41 -7.07 0.38 -6.32
CA LEU A 41 -6.97 1.31 -5.21
C LEU A 41 -5.53 1.80 -4.97
N ILE A 42 -4.54 0.92 -5.10
CA ILE A 42 -3.11 1.31 -5.02
C ILE A 42 -2.77 2.27 -6.15
N ALA A 43 -3.19 1.98 -7.38
CA ALA A 43 -2.94 2.85 -8.53
C ALA A 43 -3.54 4.25 -8.32
N GLU A 44 -4.78 4.33 -7.81
CA GLU A 44 -5.40 5.62 -7.47
C GLU A 44 -4.65 6.36 -6.37
N LEU A 45 -4.13 5.66 -5.35
CA LEU A 45 -3.33 6.27 -4.28
C LEU A 45 -1.99 6.81 -4.77
N VAL A 46 -1.36 6.13 -5.73
CA VAL A 46 -0.14 6.59 -6.40
C VAL A 46 -0.44 7.82 -7.27
N GLN A 47 -1.51 7.78 -8.07
CA GLN A 47 -1.94 8.93 -8.88
C GLN A 47 -2.22 10.18 -8.03
N ASN A 48 -2.86 9.99 -6.87
CA ASN A 48 -3.14 11.08 -5.92
C ASN A 48 -1.92 11.51 -5.11
N ARG A 49 -0.74 10.92 -5.34
CA ARG A 49 0.52 11.22 -4.63
C ARG A 49 0.40 11.05 -3.10
N VAL A 50 -0.44 10.12 -2.67
CA VAL A 50 -0.56 9.72 -1.26
C VAL A 50 0.48 8.63 -0.95
N VAL A 51 0.76 7.77 -1.93
CA VAL A 51 1.68 6.63 -1.80
C VAL A 51 2.68 6.70 -2.96
N ALA A 52 3.93 6.35 -2.70
CA ALA A 52 4.98 6.23 -3.72
C ALA A 52 5.26 4.77 -4.01
N GLU A 53 5.45 4.44 -5.30
CA GLU A 53 6.03 3.17 -5.73
C GLU A 53 7.56 3.20 -5.48
N THR A 54 8.08 2.11 -4.96
CA THR A 54 9.50 1.87 -4.70
C THR A 54 9.81 0.39 -4.93
N GLU A 55 11.07 0.01 -4.75
CA GLU A 55 11.50 -1.37 -4.85
C GLU A 55 12.00 -1.84 -3.49
N LEU A 56 11.56 -3.03 -3.08
CA LEU A 56 12.01 -3.69 -1.87
C LEU A 56 12.42 -5.12 -2.24
N ASN A 57 13.71 -5.45 -2.09
CA ASN A 57 14.26 -6.78 -2.39
C ASN A 57 13.97 -7.29 -3.82
N GLY A 58 13.92 -6.41 -4.82
CA GLY A 58 13.60 -6.80 -6.21
C GLY A 58 12.10 -6.79 -6.53
N GLU A 59 11.23 -6.49 -5.56
CA GLU A 59 9.79 -6.46 -5.74
C GLU A 59 9.23 -5.04 -5.69
N LYS A 60 8.14 -4.80 -6.42
CA LYS A 60 7.37 -3.56 -6.31
C LYS A 60 6.78 -3.42 -4.92
N ALA A 61 7.07 -2.29 -4.30
CA ALA A 61 6.61 -1.95 -2.98
C ALA A 61 6.07 -0.52 -2.91
N TYR A 62 5.37 -0.23 -1.82
CA TYR A 62 4.60 0.99 -1.65
C TYR A 62 4.84 1.57 -0.27
N ARG A 63 5.02 2.89 -0.21
CA ARG A 63 5.20 3.65 1.03
C ARG A 63 4.36 4.91 1.01
N VAL A 64 3.79 5.31 2.14
CA VAL A 64 3.05 6.58 2.23
C VAL A 64 4.01 7.76 2.11
N ILE A 65 3.57 8.80 1.39
CA ILE A 65 4.28 10.07 1.29
C ILE A 65 3.76 10.97 2.42
N ALA A 66 4.44 10.97 3.56
CA ALA A 66 4.19 11.95 4.61
C ALA A 66 4.68 13.34 4.12
N ARG A 67 3.79 14.33 4.07
CA ARG A 67 4.12 15.74 3.85
C ARG A 67 4.03 16.51 5.15
#